data_AF-D7VMK1-F1
#
_entry.id   AF-D7VMK1-F1
#
_cell.length_a   1.000
_cell.length_b   1.000
_cell.length_c   1.000
_cell.angle_alpha   90.00
_cell.angle_beta   90.00
_cell.angle_gamma   90.00
#
_symmetry.space_group_name_H-M   'P 1'
#
loop_
_entity.id
_entity.type
_entity.pdbx_description
1 polymer ?
#
loop_
_entity_poly.entity_id
_entity_poly.type
_entity_poly.pdbx_seq_one_letter_code
_entity_poly.pdbx_strand_id
1 'polypeptide(L)'
;MKSINYAFLLLLSLSGSVVSAQSKEELKKKYENSDLHKETEKKMRNTHNYPDSVILPPLHFTNSFVQLDSTITDFQSFSIDVDILNDIPDEYAFYISPFNIQLNGMPVYGGIQTHSDGYSVKDNVYQQIGRGGIFSRWYERSKEATNSAGYYNSSDGEGDFISVRNKLNWNKGKYRLKLTKTKYEKGKSIAPDFIPKDLYFSWGDVEHSWVTYTVENLQTHRTDTIGSLAFPGKKIRMDKTIVYFTEQYHKYFDFGTPDRHLGDNFIYYKDIPVIDMTLSNLTINGKVFIPKEIKTYHNRTHHPDQDQIKMPMPVLSRDKYDPATGVLTYRIGELVHW
;
A
#
# COMPACT_ATOMS: atom_id res chain seq x y z
N MET A 1 13.85 8.44 -22.35
CA MET A 1 12.61 7.77 -21.88
C MET A 1 11.96 8.65 -20.84
N LYS A 2 10.71 9.10 -21.06
CA LYS A 2 9.97 9.90 -20.07
C LYS A 2 9.71 9.03 -18.85
N SER A 3 10.13 9.47 -17.66
CA SER A 3 9.82 8.79 -16.40
C SER A 3 8.31 8.82 -16.17
N ILE A 4 7.70 7.65 -16.09
CA ILE A 4 6.34 7.52 -15.58
C ILE A 4 6.48 7.63 -14.06
N ASN A 5 5.99 8.74 -13.49
CA ASN A 5 5.90 8.94 -12.05
C ASN A 5 4.86 7.98 -11.48
N TYR A 6 5.30 6.81 -11.05
CA TYR A 6 4.49 5.91 -10.25
C TYR A 6 4.56 6.39 -8.79
N ALA A 7 3.40 6.69 -8.21
CA ALA A 7 3.25 6.92 -6.78
C ALA A 7 3.58 5.61 -6.05
N PHE A 8 4.61 5.62 -5.20
CA PHE A 8 4.97 4.49 -4.36
C PHE A 8 4.94 4.88 -2.88
N LEU A 9 4.76 3.85 -2.07
CA LEU A 9 4.30 3.92 -0.70
C LEU A 9 5.42 4.00 0.33
N LEU A 10 5.03 4.46 1.51
CA LEU A 10 5.72 4.31 2.77
C LEU A 10 4.67 4.06 3.87
N LEU A 11 5.09 3.46 4.99
CA LEU A 11 4.35 3.49 6.24
C LEU A 11 5.32 3.89 7.35
N LEU A 12 5.27 5.15 7.76
CA LEU A 12 5.93 5.64 8.96
C LEU A 12 4.94 5.65 10.13
N SER A 13 5.36 5.06 11.25
CA SER A 13 4.78 5.33 12.56
C SER A 13 5.07 6.79 12.91
N LEU A 14 4.09 7.68 12.75
CA LEU A 14 4.24 9.09 13.11
C LEU A 14 3.61 9.40 14.45
N SER A 15 4.46 9.90 15.36
CA SER A 15 4.07 10.67 16.52
C SER A 15 3.22 11.87 16.10
N GLY A 16 1.96 11.88 16.52
CA GLY A 16 1.00 12.93 16.20
C GLY A 16 1.42 14.28 16.76
N SER A 17 1.68 15.23 15.86
CA SER A 17 1.53 16.64 16.19
C SER A 17 0.11 17.06 15.78
N VAL A 18 -0.60 17.68 16.71
CA VAL A 18 -1.94 18.25 16.48
C VAL A 18 -1.76 19.50 15.63
N VAL A 19 -1.58 19.33 14.33
CA VAL A 19 -1.66 20.42 13.36
C VAL A 19 -3.15 20.74 13.20
N SER A 20 -3.50 22.03 13.28
CA SER A 20 -4.85 22.52 12.94
C SER A 20 -5.31 21.87 11.63
N ALA A 21 -6.53 21.33 11.60
CA ALA A 21 -7.06 20.66 10.40
C ALA A 21 -7.00 21.61 9.20
N GLN A 22 -6.17 21.28 8.21
CA GLN A 22 -6.03 22.07 6.98
C GLN A 22 -7.36 22.08 6.22
N SER A 23 -7.71 23.22 5.63
CA SER A 23 -8.89 23.32 4.79
C SER A 23 -8.70 22.55 3.47
N LYS A 24 -9.81 22.21 2.80
CA LYS A 24 -9.74 21.61 1.46
C LYS A 24 -9.03 22.51 0.47
N GLU A 25 -9.23 23.82 0.56
CA GLU A 25 -8.61 24.82 -0.30
C GLU A 25 -7.08 24.86 -0.10
N GLU A 26 -6.63 24.80 1.15
CA GLU A 26 -5.19 24.72 1.48
C GLU A 26 -4.56 23.43 0.94
N LEU A 27 -5.25 22.30 1.11
CA LEU A 27 -4.80 21.00 0.60
C LEU A 27 -4.78 20.97 -0.93
N LYS A 28 -5.79 21.51 -1.62
CA LYS A 28 -5.80 21.64 -3.08
C LYS A 28 -4.63 22.50 -3.56
N LYS A 29 -4.42 23.67 -2.94
CA LYS A 29 -3.32 24.58 -3.26
C LYS A 29 -1.94 23.94 -3.09
N LYS A 30 -1.76 23.12 -2.05
CA LYS A 30 -0.52 22.36 -1.82
C LYS A 30 -0.14 21.54 -3.06
N TYR A 31 -1.07 20.81 -3.66
CA TYR A 31 -0.82 19.92 -4.80
C TYR A 31 -1.03 20.57 -6.18
N GLU A 32 -1.24 21.88 -6.26
CA GLU A 32 -1.27 22.59 -7.55
C GLU A 32 0.07 22.40 -8.29
N ASN A 33 1.17 22.66 -7.58
CA ASN A 33 2.53 22.69 -8.14
C ASN A 33 3.45 21.56 -7.61
N SER A 34 2.98 20.75 -6.67
CA SER A 34 3.68 19.55 -6.21
C SER A 34 2.93 18.28 -6.59
N ASP A 35 3.57 17.14 -6.33
CA ASP A 35 2.99 15.82 -6.43
C ASP A 35 3.30 15.04 -5.14
N LEU A 36 2.79 13.81 -5.06
CA LEU A 36 2.98 12.97 -3.90
C LEU A 36 4.46 12.81 -3.55
N HIS A 37 5.28 12.44 -4.54
CA HIS A 37 6.69 12.13 -4.36
C HIS A 37 7.47 13.32 -3.81
N LYS A 38 7.24 14.52 -4.35
CA LYS A 38 7.89 15.75 -3.86
C LYS A 38 7.51 16.07 -2.42
N GLU A 39 6.24 15.89 -2.05
CA GLU A 39 5.79 16.12 -0.68
C GLU A 39 6.36 15.09 0.31
N THR A 40 6.43 13.82 -0.09
CA THR A 40 7.09 12.75 0.67
C THR A 40 8.57 13.08 0.90
N GLU A 41 9.32 13.37 -0.17
CA GLU A 41 10.76 13.63 -0.08
C GLU A 41 11.06 14.83 0.82
N LYS A 42 10.31 15.93 0.66
CA LYS A 42 10.46 17.13 1.48
C LYS A 42 10.29 16.87 2.97
N LYS A 43 9.40 15.95 3.35
CA LYS A 43 9.07 15.67 4.75
C LYS A 43 10.03 14.69 5.40
N MET A 44 10.49 13.72 4.63
CA MET A 44 11.26 12.61 5.15
C MET A 44 12.77 12.85 5.12
N ARG A 45 13.26 13.63 4.14
CA ARG A 45 14.70 13.85 3.98
C ARG A 45 15.25 14.55 5.20
N ASN A 46 16.30 13.98 5.79
CA ASN A 46 16.94 14.53 6.97
C ASN A 46 18.48 14.50 6.85
N THR A 47 19.16 15.08 7.84
CA THR A 47 20.63 15.17 7.89
C THR A 47 21.25 14.13 8.82
N HIS A 48 20.55 13.03 9.09
CA HIS A 48 21.03 11.98 9.98
C HIS A 48 22.15 11.19 9.29
N ASN A 49 23.23 10.90 10.02
CA ASN A 49 24.30 10.03 9.53
C ASN A 49 23.97 8.58 9.86
N TYR A 50 23.68 7.79 8.84
CA TYR A 50 23.40 6.37 8.99
C TYR A 50 24.69 5.54 8.98
N PRO A 51 24.69 4.34 9.60
CA PRO A 51 25.77 3.39 9.43
C PRO A 51 26.00 3.05 7.94
N ASP A 52 27.25 2.73 7.60
CA ASP A 52 27.71 2.54 6.22
C ASP A 52 27.08 1.36 5.47
N SER A 53 26.46 0.44 6.20
CA SER A 53 26.05 -0.88 5.72
C SER A 53 24.65 -1.26 6.23
N VAL A 54 23.69 -0.33 6.10
CA VAL A 54 22.29 -0.58 6.45
C VAL A 54 21.32 -0.28 5.30
N ILE A 55 20.20 -1.00 5.30
CA ILE A 55 19.00 -0.63 4.53
C ILE A 55 18.00 0.00 5.49
N LEU A 56 17.51 1.17 5.12
CA LEU A 56 16.54 1.94 5.89
C LEU A 56 15.13 1.41 5.64
N PRO A 57 14.29 1.29 6.68
CA PRO A 57 12.88 1.00 6.47
C PRO A 57 12.17 2.23 5.87
N PRO A 58 11.12 2.04 5.08
CA PRO A 58 10.65 0.75 4.59
C PRO A 58 11.49 0.25 3.42
N LEU A 59 11.65 -1.07 3.37
CA LEU A 59 12.19 -1.78 2.22
C LEU A 59 11.06 -2.53 1.52
N HIS A 60 10.83 -2.19 0.26
CA HIS A 60 10.05 -3.02 -0.63
C HIS A 60 10.94 -4.14 -1.18
N PHE A 61 10.75 -5.36 -0.70
CA PHE A 61 11.47 -6.53 -1.23
C PHE A 61 11.13 -6.78 -2.70
N THR A 62 9.88 -6.55 -3.09
CA THR A 62 9.40 -6.72 -4.46
C THR A 62 8.44 -5.61 -4.82
N ASN A 63 8.56 -5.06 -6.03
CA ASN A 63 7.55 -4.28 -6.72
C ASN A 63 7.29 -4.94 -8.08
N SER A 64 6.15 -5.61 -8.22
CA SER A 64 5.78 -6.34 -9.43
C SER A 64 4.69 -5.61 -10.19
N PHE A 65 4.91 -5.43 -11.48
CA PHE A 65 4.09 -4.57 -12.32
C PHE A 65 3.27 -5.43 -13.29
N VAL A 66 1.95 -5.24 -13.23
CA VAL A 66 1.00 -5.81 -14.18
C VAL A 66 0.44 -4.69 -15.04
N GLN A 67 0.51 -4.88 -16.35
CA GLN A 67 0.00 -3.94 -17.35
C GLN A 67 -1.24 -4.53 -18.02
N LEU A 68 -2.38 -3.85 -17.87
CA LEU A 68 -3.61 -4.17 -18.60
C LEU A 68 -3.56 -3.62 -20.03
N ASP A 69 -4.29 -4.25 -20.94
CA ASP A 69 -4.40 -3.83 -22.34
C ASP A 69 -5.11 -2.46 -22.47
N SER A 70 -6.04 -2.15 -21.57
CA SER A 70 -6.77 -0.89 -21.54
C SER A 70 -7.14 -0.47 -20.12
N THR A 71 -7.55 0.79 -19.95
CA THR A 71 -8.21 1.24 -18.73
C THR A 71 -9.57 0.55 -18.59
N ILE A 72 -10.03 0.36 -17.35
CA ILE A 72 -11.37 -0.14 -17.05
C ILE A 72 -12.28 1.06 -16.86
N THR A 73 -13.27 1.24 -17.74
CA THR A 73 -14.10 2.45 -17.78
C THR A 73 -15.20 2.49 -16.73
N ASP A 74 -15.61 1.33 -16.21
CA ASP A 74 -16.56 1.23 -15.08
C ASP A 74 -16.17 0.04 -14.19
N PHE A 75 -15.25 0.33 -13.29
CA PHE A 75 -14.80 -0.58 -12.24
C PHE A 75 -15.95 -0.96 -11.31
N GLN A 76 -16.12 -2.27 -11.12
CA GLN A 76 -17.05 -2.87 -10.16
C GLN A 76 -16.30 -3.68 -9.11
N SER A 77 -15.24 -4.40 -9.50
CA SER A 77 -14.45 -5.18 -8.56
C SER A 77 -13.04 -5.50 -9.05
N PHE A 78 -12.16 -5.75 -8.08
CA PHE A 78 -10.84 -6.33 -8.25
C PHE A 78 -10.71 -7.43 -7.19
N SER A 79 -10.15 -8.59 -7.54
CA SER A 79 -9.80 -9.59 -6.55
C SER A 79 -8.55 -10.35 -6.93
N ILE A 80 -7.78 -10.78 -5.93
CA ILE A 80 -6.58 -11.58 -6.11
C ILE A 80 -6.42 -12.52 -4.92
N ASP A 81 -5.94 -13.73 -5.19
CA ASP A 81 -5.63 -14.71 -4.16
C ASP A 81 -4.15 -14.61 -3.77
N VAL A 82 -3.90 -14.57 -2.47
CA VAL A 82 -2.59 -14.57 -1.83
C VAL A 82 -2.45 -15.88 -1.06
N ASP A 83 -1.48 -16.71 -1.40
CA ASP A 83 -1.17 -17.95 -0.66
C ASP A 83 0.16 -17.78 0.07
N ILE A 84 0.12 -17.76 1.39
CA ILE A 84 1.30 -17.62 2.26
C ILE A 84 1.68 -19.01 2.73
N LEU A 85 2.87 -19.47 2.38
CA LEU A 85 3.26 -20.88 2.47
C LEU A 85 3.95 -21.23 3.80
N ASN A 86 4.46 -20.22 4.51
CA ASN A 86 5.14 -20.36 5.79
C ASN A 86 4.64 -19.32 6.80
N ASP A 87 4.89 -19.59 8.09
CA ASP A 87 4.50 -18.68 9.16
C ASP A 87 5.39 -17.45 9.18
N ILE A 88 4.78 -16.28 9.37
CA ILE A 88 5.47 -15.00 9.53
C ILE A 88 5.54 -14.69 11.03
N PRO A 89 6.72 -14.44 11.62
CA PRO A 89 6.85 -14.12 13.04
C PRO A 89 6.04 -12.87 13.44
N ASP A 90 5.49 -12.87 14.65
CA ASP A 90 4.63 -11.79 15.13
C ASP A 90 5.40 -10.49 15.37
N GLU A 91 6.71 -10.57 15.66
CA GLU A 91 7.61 -9.43 15.84
C GLU A 91 8.09 -8.81 14.53
N TYR A 92 7.88 -9.49 13.40
CA TYR A 92 8.35 -9.03 12.09
C TYR A 92 7.28 -8.18 11.39
N ALA A 93 7.54 -6.88 11.28
CA ALA A 93 6.68 -5.92 10.59
C ALA A 93 6.72 -6.10 9.07
N PHE A 94 5.71 -6.79 8.53
CA PHE A 94 5.64 -7.17 7.12
C PHE A 94 4.28 -6.83 6.53
N TYR A 95 4.31 -6.31 5.31
CA TYR A 95 3.14 -5.87 4.56
C TYR A 95 3.10 -6.57 3.21
N ILE A 96 1.97 -7.21 2.90
CA ILE A 96 1.64 -7.74 1.57
C ILE A 96 0.58 -6.83 0.95
N SER A 97 0.94 -6.13 -0.12
CA SER A 97 0.03 -5.25 -0.87
C SER A 97 -0.18 -5.76 -2.29
N PRO A 98 -1.21 -6.58 -2.55
CA PRO A 98 -1.42 -7.17 -3.87
C PRO A 98 -2.33 -6.31 -4.75
N PHE A 99 -2.62 -5.07 -4.36
CA PHE A 99 -3.24 -4.09 -5.24
C PHE A 99 -2.79 -2.68 -4.88
N ASN A 100 -2.02 -2.11 -5.80
CA ASN A 100 -1.77 -0.69 -5.88
C ASN A 100 -2.23 -0.27 -7.27
N ILE A 101 -3.35 0.43 -7.30
CA ILE A 101 -4.06 0.80 -8.52
C ILE A 101 -4.38 2.29 -8.47
N GLN A 102 -4.99 2.79 -9.53
CA GLN A 102 -5.50 4.15 -9.54
C GLN A 102 -6.97 4.16 -9.97
N LEU A 103 -7.82 4.80 -9.15
CA LEU A 103 -9.26 4.91 -9.34
C LEU A 103 -9.62 6.39 -9.54
N ASN A 104 -10.17 6.73 -10.71
CA ASN A 104 -10.44 8.11 -11.14
C ASN A 104 -9.25 9.07 -10.95
N GLY A 105 -8.03 8.57 -11.19
CA GLY A 105 -6.81 9.34 -11.02
C GLY A 105 -6.26 9.38 -9.59
N MET A 106 -6.96 8.81 -8.60
CA MET A 106 -6.49 8.71 -7.22
C MET A 106 -5.70 7.42 -7.04
N PRO A 107 -4.43 7.46 -6.64
CA PRO A 107 -3.72 6.25 -6.27
C PRO A 107 -4.35 5.62 -5.03
N VAL A 108 -4.46 4.30 -5.05
CA VAL A 108 -5.12 3.48 -4.04
C VAL A 108 -4.22 2.30 -3.73
N TYR A 109 -4.12 1.98 -2.46
CA TYR A 109 -3.38 0.82 -2.00
C TYR A 109 -4.13 0.10 -0.89
N GLY A 110 -3.83 -1.18 -0.75
CA GLY A 110 -4.29 -1.95 0.40
C GLY A 110 -3.68 -3.33 0.43
N GLY A 111 -3.98 -4.05 1.50
CA GLY A 111 -3.47 -5.38 1.73
C GLY A 111 -3.55 -5.80 3.18
N ILE A 112 -2.60 -6.60 3.63
CA ILE A 112 -2.56 -7.18 4.98
C ILE A 112 -1.20 -6.98 5.63
N GLN A 113 -1.19 -6.54 6.88
CA GLN A 113 0.00 -6.19 7.65
C GLN A 113 0.06 -6.99 8.94
N THR A 114 1.27 -7.30 9.41
CA THR A 114 1.47 -7.93 10.71
C THR A 114 1.29 -6.95 11.87
N HIS A 115 1.59 -5.66 11.62
CA HIS A 115 1.44 -4.57 12.59
C HIS A 115 0.70 -3.39 11.96
N SER A 116 -0.63 -3.46 11.97
CA SER A 116 -1.48 -2.32 11.68
C SER A 116 -1.70 -1.47 12.94
N ASP A 117 -2.03 -0.21 12.71
CA ASP A 117 -2.40 0.77 13.74
C ASP A 117 -3.53 1.67 13.23
N GLY A 118 -4.12 2.49 14.10
CA GLY A 118 -5.03 3.55 13.67
C GLY A 118 -5.86 4.13 14.80
N TYR A 119 -6.61 5.19 14.49
CA TYR A 119 -7.61 5.76 15.38
C TYR A 119 -8.88 4.92 15.34
N SER A 120 -9.32 4.46 16.51
CA SER A 120 -10.59 3.72 16.61
C SER A 120 -11.75 4.62 16.21
N VAL A 121 -12.65 4.10 15.37
CA VAL A 121 -13.82 4.87 14.91
C VAL A 121 -14.74 5.21 16.08
N LYS A 122 -14.78 4.35 17.10
CA LYS A 122 -15.70 4.44 18.26
C LYS A 122 -15.35 5.59 19.21
N ASP A 123 -14.07 5.73 19.56
CA ASP A 123 -13.60 6.59 20.64
C ASP A 123 -12.52 7.59 20.19
N ASN A 124 -12.09 7.53 18.93
CA ASN A 124 -11.09 8.40 18.34
C ASN A 124 -9.71 8.33 19.03
N VAL A 125 -9.38 7.18 19.62
CA VAL A 125 -8.08 6.94 20.27
C VAL A 125 -7.17 6.16 19.32
N TYR A 126 -5.92 6.61 19.16
CA TYR A 126 -4.91 5.89 18.40
C TYR A 126 -4.48 4.61 19.15
N GLN A 127 -4.44 3.49 18.43
CA GLN A 127 -4.12 2.18 19.00
C GLN A 127 -3.30 1.36 18.02
N GLN A 128 -2.43 0.51 18.58
CA GLN A 128 -1.87 -0.62 17.85
C GLN A 128 -2.96 -1.69 17.68
N ILE A 129 -3.15 -2.16 16.45
CA ILE A 129 -4.18 -3.14 16.07
C ILE A 129 -3.59 -4.56 16.06
N GLY A 130 -2.30 -4.67 15.74
CA GLY A 130 -1.62 -5.95 15.45
C GLY A 130 -1.94 -6.38 14.01
N ARG A 131 -2.11 -7.68 13.79
CA ARG A 131 -2.43 -8.20 12.46
C ARG A 131 -3.74 -7.62 11.93
N GLY A 132 -3.67 -7.00 10.76
CA GLY A 132 -4.75 -6.19 10.24
C GLY A 132 -4.75 -6.06 8.73
N GLY A 133 -5.88 -5.66 8.19
CA GLY A 133 -5.98 -5.17 6.82
C GLY A 133 -5.95 -3.66 6.79
N ILE A 134 -5.34 -3.10 5.74
CA ILE A 134 -5.37 -1.66 5.46
C ILE A 134 -5.90 -1.42 4.05
N PHE A 135 -6.66 -0.34 3.89
CA PHE A 135 -7.09 0.17 2.59
C PHE A 135 -7.08 1.69 2.62
N SER A 136 -6.35 2.28 1.69
CA SER A 136 -6.00 3.69 1.69
C SER A 136 -6.13 4.29 0.31
N ARG A 137 -6.39 5.58 0.26
CA ARG A 137 -6.27 6.40 -0.95
C ARG A 137 -5.60 7.73 -0.64
N TRP A 138 -4.93 8.26 -1.64
CA TRP A 138 -4.33 9.59 -1.56
C TRP A 138 -5.34 10.69 -1.90
N TYR A 139 -4.94 11.93 -1.62
CA TYR A 139 -5.67 13.15 -1.92
C TYR A 139 -7.02 13.24 -1.20
N GLU A 140 -7.03 12.81 0.05
CA GLU A 140 -8.14 12.98 1.00
C GLU A 140 -7.63 12.93 2.43
N ARG A 141 -8.29 13.68 3.33
CA ARG A 141 -8.00 13.69 4.77
C ARG A 141 -9.26 13.61 5.65
N SER A 142 -10.45 13.79 5.07
CA SER A 142 -11.73 13.76 5.77
C SER A 142 -12.06 12.35 6.27
N LYS A 143 -12.38 12.25 7.57
CA LYS A 143 -12.87 11.00 8.18
C LYS A 143 -14.21 10.58 7.57
N GLU A 144 -15.03 11.53 7.15
CA GLU A 144 -16.34 11.32 6.57
C GLU A 144 -16.24 10.60 5.20
N ALA A 145 -15.09 10.67 4.53
CA ALA A 145 -14.79 9.89 3.33
C ALA A 145 -14.46 8.40 3.62
N THR A 146 -14.64 7.96 4.87
CA THR A 146 -14.43 6.58 5.32
C THR A 146 -15.71 5.96 5.86
N ASN A 147 -15.84 4.64 5.73
CA ASN A 147 -16.88 3.86 6.39
C ASN A 147 -16.28 2.54 6.89
N SER A 148 -16.04 2.46 8.20
CA SER A 148 -15.52 1.27 8.86
C SER A 148 -16.07 1.18 10.29
N ALA A 149 -16.24 -0.04 10.79
CA ALA A 149 -16.52 -0.31 12.20
C ALA A 149 -15.24 -0.49 13.04
N GLY A 150 -14.08 -0.57 12.39
CA GLY A 150 -12.79 -0.75 13.05
C GLY A 150 -12.09 0.57 13.30
N TYR A 151 -11.09 0.86 12.48
CA TYR A 151 -10.14 1.96 12.65
C TYR A 151 -10.00 2.76 11.36
N TYR A 152 -9.48 3.96 11.49
CA TYR A 152 -9.07 4.79 10.37
C TYR A 152 -7.73 5.47 10.66
N ASN A 153 -7.03 5.91 9.64
CA ASN A 153 -5.87 6.77 9.81
C ASN A 153 -5.86 7.84 8.71
N SER A 154 -5.55 9.08 9.09
CA SER A 154 -5.50 10.26 8.24
C SER A 154 -4.19 11.00 8.51
N SER A 155 -3.25 10.97 7.58
CA SER A 155 -1.90 11.52 7.79
C SER A 155 -1.44 12.32 6.57
N ASP A 156 -0.51 13.24 6.79
CA ASP A 156 0.23 13.94 5.75
C ASP A 156 1.71 13.51 5.69
N GLY A 157 2.16 12.57 6.53
CA GLY A 157 3.58 12.20 6.63
C GLY A 157 4.17 11.76 5.29
N GLU A 158 3.48 10.80 4.68
CA GLU A 158 3.66 10.26 3.32
C GLU A 158 3.31 11.20 2.17
N GLY A 159 2.72 12.36 2.48
CA GLY A 159 1.69 13.00 1.66
C GLY A 159 0.30 12.75 2.23
N ASP A 160 -0.72 13.38 1.64
CA ASP A 160 -2.07 13.41 2.22
C ASP A 160 -2.89 12.18 1.83
N PHE A 161 -3.20 11.34 2.82
CA PHE A 161 -4.02 10.16 2.64
C PHE A 161 -5.04 9.96 3.75
N ILE A 162 -6.04 9.16 3.41
CA ILE A 162 -7.02 8.59 4.33
C ILE A 162 -7.03 7.08 4.17
N SER A 163 -7.26 6.36 5.26
CA SER A 163 -7.30 4.89 5.28
C SER A 163 -8.37 4.37 6.22
N VAL A 164 -8.95 3.23 5.86
CA VAL A 164 -9.73 2.35 6.75
C VAL A 164 -8.90 1.13 7.07
N ARG A 165 -9.04 0.67 8.31
CA ARG A 165 -8.23 -0.41 8.87
C ARG A 165 -9.08 -1.26 9.78
N ASN A 166 -8.78 -2.55 9.83
CA ASN A 166 -9.48 -3.45 10.75
C ASN A 166 -8.59 -4.61 11.17
N LYS A 167 -8.94 -5.20 12.32
CA LYS A 167 -8.32 -6.42 12.80
C LYS A 167 -8.57 -7.54 11.80
N LEU A 168 -7.54 -8.32 11.53
CA LEU A 168 -7.59 -9.48 10.67
C LEU A 168 -6.62 -10.51 11.24
N ASN A 169 -7.15 -11.65 11.68
CA ASN A 169 -6.29 -12.73 12.16
C ASN A 169 -5.79 -13.54 10.97
N TRP A 170 -4.58 -13.25 10.49
CA TRP A 170 -3.97 -13.89 9.33
C TRP A 170 -2.53 -14.33 9.59
N ASN A 171 -2.10 -15.45 9.01
CA ASN A 171 -0.69 -15.87 8.99
C ASN A 171 -0.48 -16.73 7.74
N LYS A 172 0.22 -17.87 7.83
CA LYS A 172 0.20 -18.91 6.83
C LYS A 172 -1.23 -19.29 6.44
N GLY A 173 -1.49 -19.36 5.14
CA GLY A 173 -2.81 -19.68 4.62
C GLY A 173 -3.11 -18.98 3.31
N LYS A 174 -4.27 -19.30 2.74
CA LYS A 174 -4.72 -18.76 1.47
C LYS A 174 -5.87 -17.77 1.67
N TYR A 175 -5.69 -16.56 1.16
CA TYR A 175 -6.60 -15.45 1.35
C TYR A 175 -6.99 -14.82 0.02
N ARG A 176 -8.26 -14.44 -0.12
CA ARG A 176 -8.75 -13.64 -1.24
C ARG A 176 -8.93 -12.21 -0.79
N LEU A 177 -8.18 -11.31 -1.40
CA LEU A 177 -8.26 -9.89 -1.18
C LEU A 177 -9.13 -9.29 -2.28
N LYS A 178 -10.17 -8.52 -1.91
CA LYS A 178 -11.18 -8.05 -2.86
C LYS A 178 -11.61 -6.61 -2.60
N LEU A 179 -11.57 -5.81 -3.65
CA LEU A 179 -12.21 -4.50 -3.73
C LEU A 179 -13.54 -4.63 -4.49
N THR A 180 -14.60 -4.00 -3.96
CA THR A 180 -15.92 -3.97 -4.59
C THR A 180 -16.51 -2.57 -4.53
N LYS A 181 -17.02 -2.05 -5.65
CA LYS A 181 -17.85 -0.84 -5.66
C LYS A 181 -19.22 -1.17 -5.09
N THR A 182 -19.63 -0.54 -3.99
CA THR A 182 -20.78 -0.99 -3.18
C THR A 182 -21.94 -0.02 -3.13
N LYS A 183 -21.68 1.29 -3.01
CA LYS A 183 -22.74 2.30 -2.84
C LYS A 183 -22.42 3.53 -3.67
N TYR A 184 -23.45 4.21 -4.16
CA TYR A 184 -23.36 5.53 -4.80
C TYR A 184 -24.00 6.60 -3.92
N GLU A 185 -23.39 7.77 -3.87
CA GLU A 185 -23.89 8.96 -3.20
C GLU A 185 -24.01 10.12 -4.17
N LYS A 186 -25.18 10.75 -4.17
CA LYS A 186 -25.53 11.81 -5.10
C LYS A 186 -24.81 13.10 -4.70
N GLY A 187 -24.33 13.85 -5.68
CA GLY A 187 -23.69 15.15 -5.50
C GLY A 187 -23.61 15.87 -6.85
N LYS A 188 -22.77 16.90 -6.96
CA LYS A 188 -22.50 17.54 -8.25
C LYS A 188 -21.88 16.52 -9.22
N SER A 189 -22.44 16.40 -10.41
CA SER A 189 -21.94 15.46 -11.42
C SER A 189 -20.54 15.82 -11.90
N ILE A 190 -19.75 14.81 -12.23
CA ILE A 190 -18.39 14.95 -12.76
C ILE A 190 -18.44 14.86 -14.28
N ALA A 191 -17.70 15.74 -14.95
CA ALA A 191 -17.59 15.72 -16.41
C ALA A 191 -16.87 14.44 -16.89
N PRO A 192 -17.23 13.84 -18.03
CA PRO A 192 -16.59 12.62 -18.53
C PRO A 192 -15.07 12.75 -18.77
N ASP A 193 -14.61 13.97 -19.06
CA ASP A 193 -13.24 14.36 -19.41
C ASP A 193 -12.51 15.08 -18.26
N PHE A 194 -12.92 14.82 -17.02
CA PHE A 194 -12.31 15.43 -15.83
C PHE A 194 -10.78 15.27 -15.79
N ILE A 195 -10.11 16.30 -15.26
CA ILE A 195 -8.70 16.22 -14.88
C ILE A 195 -8.64 15.69 -13.43
N PRO A 196 -7.87 14.62 -13.13
CA PRO A 196 -7.79 14.06 -11.79
C PRO A 196 -7.58 15.06 -10.66
N LYS A 197 -6.70 16.05 -10.85
CA LYS A 197 -6.40 17.06 -9.83
C LYS A 197 -7.64 17.86 -9.39
N ASP A 198 -8.63 18.04 -10.27
CA ASP A 198 -9.87 18.75 -9.94
C ASP A 198 -10.72 17.99 -8.91
N LEU A 199 -10.46 16.69 -8.76
CA LEU A 199 -11.18 15.80 -7.85
C LEU A 199 -10.44 15.57 -6.52
N TYR A 200 -9.25 16.14 -6.32
CA TYR A 200 -8.50 15.99 -5.08
C TYR A 200 -9.27 16.67 -3.93
N PHE A 201 -9.37 15.99 -2.78
CA PHE A 201 -10.06 16.50 -1.57
C PHE A 201 -11.52 16.92 -1.83
N SER A 202 -12.20 16.26 -2.77
CA SER A 202 -13.54 16.64 -3.23
C SER A 202 -14.70 15.96 -2.51
N TRP A 203 -14.42 15.18 -1.45
CA TRP A 203 -15.46 14.52 -0.66
C TRP A 203 -16.57 15.50 -0.23
N GLY A 204 -17.82 15.17 -0.52
CA GLY A 204 -18.99 16.01 -0.23
C GLY A 204 -19.28 17.14 -1.23
N ASP A 205 -18.36 17.46 -2.16
CA ASP A 205 -18.58 18.50 -3.17
C ASP A 205 -19.22 17.93 -4.44
N VAL A 206 -18.79 16.72 -4.83
CA VAL A 206 -19.24 16.00 -6.02
C VAL A 206 -19.95 14.69 -5.66
N GLU A 207 -20.55 14.04 -6.64
CA GLU A 207 -21.06 12.68 -6.46
C GLU A 207 -19.92 11.69 -6.15
N HIS A 208 -20.20 10.62 -5.40
CA HIS A 208 -19.20 9.64 -4.98
C HIS A 208 -19.70 8.21 -5.10
N SER A 209 -18.77 7.26 -5.23
CA SER A 209 -19.00 5.84 -5.08
C SER A 209 -18.09 5.27 -4.00
N TRP A 210 -18.63 4.41 -3.14
CA TRP A 210 -17.88 3.68 -2.14
C TRP A 210 -17.23 2.45 -2.77
N VAL A 211 -15.95 2.24 -2.44
CA VAL A 211 -15.25 0.98 -2.70
C VAL A 211 -14.93 0.35 -1.36
N THR A 212 -15.35 -0.90 -1.18
CA THR A 212 -15.17 -1.69 0.03
C THR A 212 -14.07 -2.72 -0.16
N TYR A 213 -13.18 -2.83 0.82
CA TYR A 213 -12.14 -3.86 0.89
C TYR A 213 -12.53 -4.97 1.86
N THR A 214 -12.46 -6.21 1.38
CA THR A 214 -12.70 -7.43 2.15
C THR A 214 -11.55 -8.41 1.99
N VAL A 215 -11.29 -9.20 3.03
CA VAL A 215 -10.36 -10.32 3.00
C VAL A 215 -11.11 -11.59 3.40
N GLU A 216 -11.12 -12.58 2.51
CA GLU A 216 -11.68 -13.91 2.79
C GLU A 216 -10.54 -14.89 3.05
N ASN A 217 -10.58 -15.65 4.15
CA ASN A 217 -9.77 -16.84 4.31
C ASN A 217 -10.41 -17.97 3.48
N LEU A 218 -9.72 -18.45 2.45
CA LEU A 218 -10.28 -19.42 1.49
C LEU A 218 -10.40 -20.85 2.05
N GLN A 219 -9.80 -21.15 3.19
CA GLN A 219 -9.97 -22.44 3.86
C GLN A 219 -11.19 -22.44 4.78
N THR A 220 -11.43 -21.35 5.49
CA THR A 220 -12.53 -21.24 6.45
C THR A 220 -13.77 -20.55 5.88
N HIS A 221 -13.65 -19.92 4.70
CA HIS A 221 -14.65 -19.05 4.07
C HIS A 221 -15.11 -17.89 4.96
N ARG A 222 -14.31 -17.55 5.97
CA ARG A 222 -14.55 -16.37 6.81
C ARG A 222 -14.11 -15.13 6.05
N THR A 223 -15.03 -14.19 5.88
CA THR A 223 -14.77 -12.90 5.27
C THR A 223 -14.79 -11.80 6.32
N ASP A 224 -13.69 -11.05 6.40
CA ASP A 224 -13.55 -9.86 7.23
C ASP A 224 -13.62 -8.61 6.34
N THR A 225 -14.45 -7.65 6.74
CA THR A 225 -14.53 -6.34 6.08
C THR A 225 -13.56 -5.38 6.73
N ILE A 226 -12.62 -4.85 5.95
CA ILE A 226 -11.64 -3.87 6.43
C ILE A 226 -12.26 -2.48 6.51
N GLY A 227 -13.07 -2.14 5.51
CA GLY A 227 -13.84 -0.89 5.46
C GLY A 227 -14.03 -0.42 4.03
N SER A 228 -14.59 0.77 3.88
CA SER A 228 -14.83 1.42 2.59
C SER A 228 -14.26 2.83 2.55
N LEU A 229 -13.80 3.22 1.36
CA LEU A 229 -13.39 4.59 1.06
C LEU A 229 -14.28 5.14 -0.06
N ALA A 230 -14.63 6.42 0.05
CA ALA A 230 -15.36 7.12 -0.98
C ALA A 230 -14.44 7.57 -2.12
N PHE A 231 -14.87 7.38 -3.36
CA PHE A 231 -14.17 7.84 -4.56
C PHE A 231 -15.09 8.76 -5.36
N PRO A 232 -14.58 9.87 -5.92
CA PRO A 232 -15.41 10.80 -6.68
C PRO A 232 -15.94 10.13 -7.94
N GLY A 233 -17.22 10.32 -8.25
CA GLY A 233 -17.88 9.86 -9.47
C GLY A 233 -18.82 8.68 -9.29
N LYS A 234 -19.90 8.66 -10.08
CA LYS A 234 -20.78 7.48 -10.23
C LYS A 234 -20.08 6.34 -10.97
N LYS A 235 -19.27 6.64 -11.98
CA LYS A 235 -18.42 5.69 -12.68
C LYS A 235 -17.01 5.79 -12.14
N ILE A 236 -16.38 4.64 -11.91
CA ILE A 236 -15.00 4.59 -11.45
C ILE A 236 -14.16 4.07 -12.62
N ARG A 237 -13.25 4.89 -13.12
CA ARG A 237 -12.21 4.47 -14.06
C ARG A 237 -11.05 3.87 -13.28
N MET A 238 -10.69 2.62 -13.56
CA MET A 238 -9.43 2.06 -13.07
C MET A 238 -8.37 2.18 -14.17
N ASP A 239 -7.22 2.71 -13.80
CA ASP A 239 -6.09 2.83 -14.70
C ASP A 239 -5.49 1.44 -15.04
N LYS A 240 -4.66 1.43 -16.07
CA LYS A 240 -4.16 0.19 -16.69
C LYS A 240 -2.98 -0.46 -15.94
N THR A 241 -2.50 0.13 -14.85
CA THR A 241 -1.36 -0.40 -14.09
C THR A 241 -1.83 -0.91 -12.75
N ILE A 242 -1.40 -2.13 -12.42
CA ILE A 242 -1.51 -2.68 -11.08
C ILE A 242 -0.10 -2.95 -10.59
N VAL A 243 0.20 -2.54 -9.36
CA VAL A 243 1.46 -2.89 -8.69
C VAL A 243 1.18 -3.78 -7.48
N TYR A 244 1.92 -4.87 -7.39
CA TYR A 244 2.03 -5.68 -6.19
C TYR A 244 3.32 -5.31 -5.48
N PHE A 245 3.30 -5.20 -4.16
CA PHE A 245 4.53 -5.12 -3.41
C PHE A 245 4.47 -5.88 -2.10
N THR A 246 5.67 -6.16 -1.60
CA THR A 246 5.90 -6.70 -0.26
C THR A 246 6.91 -5.82 0.44
N GLU A 247 6.65 -5.45 1.69
CA GLU A 247 7.40 -4.43 2.39
C GLU A 247 7.71 -4.84 3.83
N GLN A 248 8.93 -4.53 4.29
CA GLN A 248 9.25 -4.40 5.71
C GLN A 248 9.28 -2.91 6.06
N TYR A 249 8.65 -2.50 7.18
CA TYR A 249 8.42 -1.08 7.44
C TYR A 249 8.82 -0.55 8.81
N HIS A 250 9.48 -1.33 9.69
CA HIS A 250 9.86 -0.85 11.04
C HIS A 250 11.36 -0.91 11.37
N LYS A 251 12.14 -1.75 10.70
CA LYS A 251 13.49 -2.11 11.17
C LYS A 251 14.50 -1.88 10.06
N TYR A 252 15.66 -1.42 10.47
CA TYR A 252 16.82 -1.28 9.62
C TYR A 252 17.41 -2.67 9.40
N PHE A 253 17.90 -2.98 8.20
CA PHE A 253 18.64 -4.22 7.97
C PHE A 253 20.13 -3.95 8.03
N ASP A 254 20.84 -4.64 8.91
CA ASP A 254 22.27 -4.52 9.09
C ASP A 254 23.02 -5.60 8.31
N PHE A 255 23.97 -5.16 7.47
CA PHE A 255 24.86 -6.00 6.67
C PHE A 255 26.32 -5.92 7.14
N GLY A 256 26.58 -5.24 8.26
CA GLY A 256 27.89 -5.18 8.90
C GLY A 256 28.31 -6.51 9.54
N THR A 257 29.29 -6.44 10.44
CA THR A 257 29.73 -7.63 11.19
C THR A 257 28.69 -8.03 12.24
N PRO A 258 28.49 -9.33 12.54
CA PRO A 258 27.42 -9.79 13.44
C PRO A 258 27.49 -9.22 14.87
N ASP A 259 28.68 -8.84 15.30
CA ASP A 259 29.05 -8.25 16.59
C ASP A 259 28.85 -6.73 16.64
N ARG A 260 28.41 -6.11 15.53
CA ARG A 260 28.03 -4.70 15.49
C ARG A 260 26.67 -4.50 16.17
N HIS A 261 26.68 -4.13 17.44
CA HIS A 261 25.46 -3.84 18.20
C HIS A 261 24.92 -2.44 17.91
N LEU A 262 24.02 -2.31 16.92
CA LEU A 262 23.37 -1.03 16.57
C LEU A 262 22.08 -0.73 17.36
N GLY A 263 21.64 -1.66 18.20
CA GLY A 263 20.44 -1.54 19.04
C GLY A 263 19.19 -2.19 18.43
N ASP A 264 18.09 -2.16 19.18
CA ASP A 264 16.89 -2.97 18.92
C ASP A 264 16.15 -2.64 17.63
N ASN A 265 16.43 -1.49 17.00
CA ASN A 265 15.81 -1.08 15.74
C ASN A 265 16.43 -1.75 14.50
N PHE A 266 17.50 -2.53 14.67
CA PHE A 266 18.21 -3.20 13.60
C PHE A 266 17.92 -4.71 13.63
N ILE A 267 17.77 -5.30 12.45
CA ILE A 267 17.76 -6.75 12.23
C ILE A 267 19.02 -7.08 11.42
N TYR A 268 19.83 -8.01 11.91
CA TYR A 268 20.94 -8.51 11.12
C TYR A 268 20.40 -9.30 9.92
N TYR A 269 20.97 -9.09 8.73
CA TYR A 269 20.35 -9.58 7.49
C TYR A 269 20.10 -11.09 7.43
N LYS A 270 20.87 -11.90 8.20
CA LYS A 270 20.67 -13.35 8.29
C LYS A 270 19.50 -13.76 9.18
N ASP A 271 19.02 -12.85 10.01
CA ASP A 271 17.89 -13.04 10.91
C ASP A 271 16.57 -12.54 10.30
N ILE A 272 16.61 -12.03 9.06
CA ILE A 272 15.38 -11.70 8.31
C ILE A 272 14.62 -13.01 8.06
N PRO A 273 13.33 -13.10 8.44
CA PRO A 273 12.57 -14.30 8.20
C PRO A 273 12.33 -14.50 6.71
N VAL A 274 12.45 -15.75 6.26
CA VAL A 274 12.13 -16.11 4.89
C VAL A 274 10.62 -16.25 4.74
N ILE A 275 10.05 -15.58 3.74
CA ILE A 275 8.61 -15.62 3.46
C ILE A 275 8.39 -16.15 2.04
N ASP A 276 7.72 -17.29 1.93
CA ASP A 276 7.36 -17.92 0.67
C ASP A 276 5.86 -17.68 0.41
N MET A 277 5.53 -17.15 -0.77
CA MET A 277 4.13 -16.85 -1.09
C MET A 277 3.84 -16.90 -2.59
N THR A 278 2.56 -16.97 -2.95
CA THR A 278 2.10 -16.81 -4.33
C THR A 278 0.96 -15.80 -4.45
N LEU A 279 0.91 -15.12 -5.59
CA LEU A 279 -0.23 -14.33 -6.05
C LEU A 279 -0.85 -15.04 -7.25
N SER A 280 -2.17 -15.19 -7.26
CA SER A 280 -2.88 -15.91 -8.32
C SER A 280 -4.33 -15.43 -8.46
N ASN A 281 -5.01 -15.92 -9.50
CA ASN A 281 -6.45 -15.70 -9.67
C ASN A 281 -6.86 -14.21 -9.65
N LEU A 282 -6.07 -13.37 -10.34
CA LEU A 282 -6.43 -11.98 -10.54
C LEU A 282 -7.75 -11.92 -11.33
N THR A 283 -8.75 -11.27 -10.77
CA THR A 283 -10.04 -11.02 -11.41
C THR A 283 -10.36 -9.53 -11.38
N ILE A 284 -10.88 -9.02 -12.50
CA ILE A 284 -11.34 -7.64 -12.65
C ILE A 284 -12.76 -7.69 -13.18
N ASN A 285 -13.70 -7.05 -12.49
CA ASN A 285 -15.13 -7.12 -12.79
C ASN A 285 -15.65 -8.56 -12.96
N GLY A 286 -15.16 -9.47 -12.12
CA GLY A 286 -15.54 -10.90 -12.14
C GLY A 286 -14.92 -11.72 -13.28
N LYS A 287 -14.09 -11.12 -14.14
CA LYS A 287 -13.38 -11.84 -15.22
C LYS A 287 -11.95 -12.09 -14.80
N VAL A 288 -11.49 -13.33 -14.97
CA VAL A 288 -10.07 -13.69 -14.76
C VAL A 288 -9.20 -12.93 -15.77
N PHE A 289 -8.11 -12.37 -15.27
CA PHE A 289 -7.07 -11.73 -16.08
C PHE A 289 -5.74 -12.44 -15.81
N ILE A 290 -5.16 -12.99 -16.87
CA ILE A 290 -3.83 -13.60 -16.83
C ILE A 290 -2.88 -12.62 -17.52
N PRO A 291 -1.97 -11.96 -16.76
CA PRO A 291 -0.96 -11.10 -17.37
C PRO A 291 -0.13 -11.85 -18.42
N LYS A 292 0.34 -11.17 -19.47
CA LYS A 292 1.28 -11.80 -20.42
C LYS A 292 2.68 -11.88 -19.84
N GLU A 293 3.03 -10.85 -19.08
CA GLU A 293 4.30 -10.70 -18.39
C GLU A 293 4.08 -9.97 -17.08
N ILE A 294 4.98 -10.22 -16.13
CA ILE A 294 5.10 -9.44 -14.91
C ILE A 294 6.57 -9.06 -14.80
N LYS A 295 6.83 -7.77 -14.61
CA LYS A 295 8.17 -7.28 -14.32
C LYS A 295 8.29 -7.01 -12.83
N THR A 296 9.20 -7.69 -12.16
CA THR A 296 9.51 -7.45 -10.76
C THR A 296 10.79 -6.65 -10.63
N TYR A 297 10.76 -5.64 -9.77
CA TYR A 297 11.95 -4.95 -9.30
C TYR A 297 12.14 -5.28 -7.83
N HIS A 298 13.35 -5.67 -7.47
CA HIS A 298 13.67 -6.07 -6.11
C HIS A 298 14.25 -4.92 -5.32
N ASN A 299 14.10 -5.02 -4.00
CA ASN A 299 14.75 -4.18 -3.00
C ASN A 299 14.74 -2.70 -3.40
N ARG A 300 13.53 -2.14 -3.51
CA ARG A 300 13.36 -0.70 -3.66
C ARG A 300 13.09 -0.11 -2.30
N THR A 301 13.66 1.05 -2.02
CA THR A 301 13.21 1.88 -0.91
C THR A 301 12.88 3.26 -1.43
N HIS A 302 11.94 3.90 -0.74
CA HIS A 302 11.56 5.28 -0.94
C HIS A 302 12.07 6.16 0.19
N HIS A 303 12.82 5.59 1.15
CA HIS A 303 13.48 6.38 2.17
C HIS A 303 14.49 7.31 1.50
N PRO A 304 14.25 8.64 1.50
CA PRO A 304 15.05 9.57 0.70
C PRO A 304 16.50 9.61 1.14
N ASP A 305 16.80 9.24 2.39
CA ASP A 305 18.17 9.18 2.88
C ASP A 305 18.91 7.87 2.55
N GLN A 306 18.27 6.89 1.92
CA GLN A 306 18.98 5.67 1.51
C GLN A 306 20.11 6.00 0.53
N ASP A 307 19.91 7.04 -0.31
CA ASP A 307 20.91 7.50 -1.27
C ASP A 307 22.19 8.06 -0.63
N GLN A 308 22.16 8.37 0.67
CA GLN A 308 23.31 8.84 1.45
C GLN A 308 24.21 7.68 1.92
N ILE A 309 23.72 6.43 1.85
CA ILE A 309 24.44 5.24 2.29
C ILE A 309 25.17 4.63 1.09
N LYS A 310 26.50 4.52 1.19
CA LYS A 310 27.36 4.11 0.07
C LYS A 310 27.24 2.64 -0.33
N MET A 311 26.69 1.78 0.54
CA MET A 311 26.56 0.35 0.25
C MET A 311 25.62 0.12 -0.94
N PRO A 312 26.00 -0.72 -1.92
CA PRO A 312 25.04 -1.18 -2.92
C PRO A 312 23.90 -1.93 -2.24
N MET A 313 22.67 -1.71 -2.69
CA MET A 313 21.51 -2.37 -2.09
C MET A 313 21.43 -3.82 -2.60
N PRO A 314 21.70 -4.84 -1.75
CA PRO A 314 21.64 -6.23 -2.17
C PRO A 314 20.21 -6.59 -2.57
N VAL A 315 20.03 -7.72 -3.25
CA VAL A 315 18.72 -8.29 -3.56
C VAL A 315 18.36 -9.36 -2.53
N LEU A 316 17.24 -9.17 -1.84
CA LEU A 316 16.77 -10.03 -0.74
C LEU A 316 15.51 -10.83 -1.11
N SER A 317 15.23 -10.97 -2.40
CA SER A 317 14.05 -11.70 -2.86
C SER A 317 14.23 -12.27 -4.26
N ARG A 318 13.52 -13.35 -4.55
CA ARG A 318 13.38 -13.94 -5.88
C ARG A 318 11.90 -13.99 -6.25
N ASP A 319 11.61 -13.85 -7.52
CA ASP A 319 10.29 -14.08 -8.08
C ASP A 319 10.33 -15.10 -9.22
N LYS A 320 9.16 -15.68 -9.52
CA LYS A 320 8.94 -16.49 -10.71
C LYS A 320 7.50 -16.31 -11.17
N TYR A 321 7.33 -15.94 -12.43
CA TYR A 321 6.02 -15.82 -13.06
C TYR A 321 5.74 -16.95 -14.04
N ASP A 322 4.54 -17.54 -13.96
CA ASP A 322 4.03 -18.49 -14.94
C ASP A 322 2.87 -17.85 -15.76
N PRO A 323 3.10 -17.50 -17.04
CA PRO A 323 2.09 -16.88 -17.90
C PRO A 323 0.97 -17.85 -18.32
N ALA A 324 1.14 -19.17 -18.17
CA ALA A 324 0.08 -20.12 -18.50
C ALA A 324 -1.01 -20.17 -17.42
N THR A 325 -0.61 -19.98 -16.16
CA THR A 325 -1.50 -20.05 -15.00
C THR A 325 -1.80 -18.70 -14.36
N GLY A 326 -0.98 -17.68 -14.67
CA GLY A 326 -1.06 -16.37 -14.03
C GLY A 326 -0.52 -16.35 -12.60
N VAL A 327 0.22 -17.39 -12.19
CA VAL A 327 0.78 -17.50 -10.83
C VAL A 327 2.12 -16.77 -10.76
N LEU A 328 2.24 -15.88 -9.78
CA LEU A 328 3.49 -15.23 -9.42
C LEU A 328 3.94 -15.75 -8.05
N THR A 329 5.11 -16.37 -7.99
CA THR A 329 5.71 -16.89 -6.76
C THR A 329 6.79 -15.94 -6.26
N TYR A 330 6.86 -15.73 -4.96
CA TYR A 330 7.95 -15.01 -4.30
C TYR A 330 8.61 -15.87 -3.23
N ARG A 331 9.92 -15.66 -3.09
CA ARG A 331 10.71 -16.01 -1.89
C ARG A 331 11.40 -14.74 -1.41
N ILE A 332 11.09 -14.30 -0.21
CA ILE A 332 11.50 -13.02 0.37
C ILE A 332 12.36 -13.27 1.61
N GLY A 333 13.29 -12.36 1.92
CA GLY A 333 14.16 -12.45 3.10
C GLY A 333 15.42 -13.31 2.89
N GLU A 334 15.74 -13.64 1.64
CA GLU A 334 16.92 -14.43 1.28
C GLU A 334 17.89 -13.58 0.46
N LEU A 335 19.16 -13.51 0.87
CA LEU A 335 20.20 -12.86 0.06
C LEU A 335 20.43 -13.64 -1.25
N VAL A 336 20.07 -13.02 -2.37
CA VAL A 336 20.20 -13.58 -3.72
C VAL A 336 21.54 -13.21 -4.34
N HIS A 337 21.86 -11.91 -4.33
CA HIS A 337 23.11 -11.33 -4.80
C HIS A 337 23.28 -9.90 -4.27
N TRP A 338 24.48 -9.35 -4.46
CA TRP A 338 24.85 -7.98 -4.12
C TRP A 338 24.63 -7.01 -5.26
#